data_AF-A0A3M6TUZ3-F1
#
_entry.id   AF-A0A3M6TUZ3-F1
#
_cell.length_a   1.000
_cell.length_b   1.000
_cell.length_c   1.000
_cell.angle_alpha   90.00
_cell.angle_beta   90.00
_cell.angle_gamma   90.00
#
_symmetry.space_group_name_H-M   'P 1'
#
loop_
_entity.id
_entity.type
_entity.pdbx_description
1 polymer ?
#
loop_
_entity_poly.entity_id
_entity_poly.type
_entity_poly.pdbx_seq_one_letter_code
_entity_poly.pdbx_strand_id
1 'polypeptide(L)'
;MAIKNFTAEKDRPWYENRYCSVDVSGSIHFQLTCFSVVNIFLSVSALLGNSMILVSLQKVFCFHPPSKVLLRCLAITDLCVGMIAQPLFVTYLLSAVNEHWDTCQYASAAITVAGYTLSGVSLLTLTAITTDRLLALLLGLRYRQVVTLKRTYLIVTIFCLVSFFVGATYFWNSVLTLWASSTTALLCLVLSGTFYSKIFLALRHHRTQVEQTARQSSLTIPQNVVKYRKTLSGIIWVQLTLTVCYIPYVVWATFFLKDEKLSPSVVLSKYFSLTLVFLNSTLNPFLYCWKLRDVRQAFCFALLLRCFATQVYFIRFNTALYGVVRIQVILVGCYLLYGIVSALWFNKGMTSVVFPVAQCTITLVYLKSSLNHFVYCWKITEVKETVKETLQQLLFSSYSE
;
A
#
# COMPACT_ATOMS: atom_id res chain seq x y z
N MET A 1 19.66 11.12 -47.77
CA MET A 1 18.42 10.45 -48.20
C MET A 1 18.65 8.95 -48.07
N ALA A 2 18.35 8.37 -46.90
CA ALA A 2 18.47 6.93 -46.67
C ALA A 2 17.06 6.38 -46.48
N ILE A 3 16.58 5.68 -47.50
CA ILE A 3 15.30 4.98 -47.51
C ILE A 3 15.46 3.79 -46.56
N LYS A 4 14.91 3.89 -45.34
CA LYS A 4 14.75 2.72 -44.47
C LYS A 4 13.58 1.89 -44.99
N ASN A 5 13.88 0.62 -45.26
CA ASN A 5 13.01 -0.39 -45.84
C ASN A 5 11.65 -0.50 -45.13
N PHE A 6 10.60 -0.29 -45.92
CA PHE A 6 9.18 -0.34 -45.57
C PHE A 6 8.60 -1.76 -45.43
N THR A 7 9.45 -2.79 -45.33
CA THR A 7 9.02 -4.19 -45.43
C THR A 7 8.83 -4.92 -44.10
N ALA A 8 9.19 -4.30 -42.96
CA ALA A 8 8.98 -4.88 -41.62
C ALA A 8 7.70 -4.39 -40.90
N GLU A 9 6.84 -3.64 -41.60
CA GLU A 9 5.63 -3.03 -41.02
C GLU A 9 4.38 -3.91 -41.17
N LYS A 10 4.46 -5.00 -41.93
CA LYS A 10 3.27 -5.75 -42.38
C LYS A 10 2.70 -6.78 -41.39
N ASP A 11 3.42 -7.11 -40.32
CA ASP A 11 3.04 -8.19 -39.39
C ASP A 11 2.63 -7.74 -37.97
N ARG A 12 2.53 -6.43 -37.71
CA ARG A 12 2.13 -5.91 -36.39
C ARG A 12 0.66 -5.50 -36.35
N PRO A 13 -0.08 -5.74 -35.24
CA PRO A 13 -1.50 -5.40 -35.16
C PRO A 13 -1.75 -3.90 -35.43
N TRP A 14 -2.59 -3.62 -36.43
CA TRP A 14 -2.96 -2.28 -36.91
C TRP A 14 -3.42 -1.27 -35.83
N TYR A 15 -3.79 -1.73 -34.65
CA TYR A 15 -4.26 -0.91 -33.53
C TYR A 15 -3.13 -0.22 -32.75
N GLU A 16 -1.92 -0.78 -32.74
CA GLU A 16 -0.79 -0.29 -31.93
C GLU A 16 -0.05 0.87 -32.58
N ASN A 17 0.09 0.85 -33.90
CA ASN A 17 0.76 1.88 -34.68
C ASN A 17 0.02 3.24 -34.64
N ARG A 18 -1.23 3.25 -34.16
CA ARG A 18 -2.12 4.40 -34.29
C ARG A 18 -2.01 5.42 -33.15
N TYR A 19 -1.65 4.98 -31.94
CA TYR A 19 -1.55 5.86 -30.77
C TYR A 19 -0.13 6.43 -30.56
N CYS A 20 0.87 5.80 -31.16
CA CYS A 20 2.26 6.26 -31.20
C CYS A 20 2.55 6.91 -32.57
N SER A 21 1.84 7.99 -32.90
CA SER A 21 2.00 8.73 -34.18
C SER A 21 2.06 10.25 -33.95
N VAL A 22 2.72 10.94 -34.89
CA VAL A 22 2.93 12.40 -34.86
C VAL A 22 1.59 13.15 -34.86
N ASP A 23 0.65 12.75 -35.73
CA ASP A 23 -0.63 13.43 -35.92
C ASP A 23 -1.47 13.50 -34.64
N VAL A 24 -1.47 12.40 -33.88
CA VAL A 24 -2.20 12.32 -32.61
C VAL A 24 -1.41 13.07 -31.53
N SER A 25 -0.14 12.73 -31.32
CA SER A 25 0.66 13.25 -30.20
C SER A 25 0.83 14.77 -30.23
N GLY A 26 1.07 15.35 -31.41
CA GLY A 26 1.26 16.80 -31.56
C GLY A 26 0.05 17.63 -31.12
N SER A 27 -1.16 17.12 -31.34
CA SER A 27 -2.41 17.83 -30.97
C SER A 27 -2.73 17.81 -29.47
N ILE A 28 -2.18 16.85 -28.71
CA ILE A 28 -2.51 16.61 -27.29
C ILE A 28 -1.29 16.63 -26.36
N HIS A 29 -0.17 17.16 -26.82
CA HIS A 29 1.11 17.13 -26.10
C HIS A 29 1.01 17.66 -24.66
N PHE A 30 0.33 18.79 -24.46
CA PHE A 30 0.12 19.38 -23.12
C PHE A 30 -0.66 18.43 -22.20
N GLN A 31 -1.73 17.83 -22.70
CA GLN A 31 -2.58 16.92 -21.95
C GLN A 31 -1.84 15.62 -21.58
N LEU A 32 -1.06 15.05 -22.49
CA LEU A 32 -0.21 13.89 -22.21
C LEU A 32 0.79 14.18 -21.09
N THR A 33 1.41 15.36 -21.13
CA THR A 33 2.32 15.82 -20.07
C THR A 33 1.62 15.90 -18.72
N CYS A 34 0.41 16.49 -18.67
CA CYS A 34 -0.40 16.55 -17.46
C CYS A 34 -0.77 15.15 -16.94
N PHE A 35 -1.18 14.22 -17.81
CA PHE A 35 -1.47 12.84 -17.41
C PHE A 35 -0.23 12.14 -16.85
N SER A 36 0.96 12.35 -17.42
CA SER A 36 2.22 11.81 -16.91
C SER A 36 2.49 12.31 -15.49
N VAL A 37 2.40 13.62 -15.25
CA VAL A 37 2.61 14.21 -13.91
C VAL A 37 1.65 13.62 -12.89
N VAL A 38 0.35 13.57 -13.21
CA VAL A 38 -0.67 12.98 -12.32
C VAL A 38 -0.35 11.52 -12.01
N ASN A 39 -0.01 10.71 -13.01
CA ASN A 39 0.28 9.29 -12.80
C ASN A 39 1.58 9.04 -12.04
N ILE A 40 2.58 9.93 -12.12
CA ILE A 40 3.77 9.88 -11.25
C ILE A 40 3.36 10.06 -9.79
N PHE A 41 2.53 11.07 -9.47
CA PHE A 41 2.05 11.28 -8.11
C PHE A 41 1.21 10.10 -7.59
N LEU A 42 0.34 9.54 -8.44
CA LEU A 42 -0.45 8.36 -8.10
C LEU A 42 0.43 7.13 -7.88
N SER A 43 1.46 6.91 -8.71
CA SER A 43 2.43 5.81 -8.58
C SER A 43 3.13 5.84 -7.22
N VAL A 44 3.68 6.98 -6.83
CA VAL A 44 4.35 7.16 -5.53
C VAL A 44 3.35 6.93 -4.38
N SER A 45 2.14 7.47 -4.51
CA SER A 45 1.10 7.33 -3.49
C SER A 45 0.63 5.87 -3.32
N ALA A 46 0.42 5.15 -4.42
CA ALA A 46 0.05 3.73 -4.42
C ALA A 46 1.16 2.87 -3.80
N LEU A 47 2.43 3.13 -4.17
CA LEU A 47 3.58 2.43 -3.62
C LEU A 47 3.68 2.61 -2.10
N LEU A 48 3.69 3.85 -1.62
CA LEU A 48 3.86 4.16 -0.21
C LEU A 48 2.65 3.70 0.61
N GLY A 49 1.44 4.02 0.16
CA GLY A 49 0.20 3.69 0.85
C GLY A 49 0.04 2.17 1.02
N ASN A 50 0.21 1.40 -0.06
CA ASN A 50 0.04 -0.06 0.02
C ASN A 50 1.18 -0.75 0.78
N SER A 51 2.42 -0.22 0.71
CA SER A 51 3.52 -0.68 1.58
C SER A 51 3.18 -0.53 3.06
N MET A 52 2.62 0.63 3.44
CA MET A 52 2.22 0.89 4.82
C MET A 52 1.07 -0.02 5.26
N ILE A 53 0.11 -0.31 4.37
CA ILE A 53 -0.95 -1.28 4.65
C ILE A 53 -0.37 -2.68 4.91
N LEU A 54 0.59 -3.14 4.10
CA LEU A 54 1.22 -4.44 4.31
C LEU A 54 1.92 -4.54 5.67
N VAL A 55 2.69 -3.51 6.05
CA VAL A 55 3.34 -3.43 7.37
C VAL A 55 2.29 -3.41 8.49
N SER A 56 1.23 -2.63 8.33
CA SER A 56 0.15 -2.53 9.32
C SER A 56 -0.57 -3.86 9.52
N LEU A 57 -0.86 -4.58 8.43
CA LEU A 57 -1.50 -5.89 8.48
C LEU A 57 -0.64 -6.95 9.19
N GLN A 58 0.69 -6.82 9.23
CA GLN A 58 1.52 -7.73 10.02
C GLN A 58 1.23 -7.62 11.52
N LYS A 59 0.96 -6.41 12.00
CA LYS A 59 0.74 -6.12 13.43
C LYS A 59 -0.69 -6.40 13.91
N VAL A 60 -1.67 -6.47 13.01
CA VAL A 60 -3.07 -6.71 13.39
C VAL A 60 -3.40 -8.20 13.44
N PHE A 61 -3.70 -8.71 14.64
CA PHE A 61 -4.11 -10.10 14.87
C PHE A 61 -5.63 -10.32 14.90
N CYS A 62 -6.42 -9.25 15.02
CA CYS A 62 -7.86 -9.34 15.22
C CYS A 62 -8.67 -9.66 13.94
N PHE A 63 -8.05 -9.67 12.77
CA PHE A 63 -8.74 -10.00 11.53
C PHE A 63 -8.95 -11.51 11.38
N HIS A 64 -10.13 -11.90 10.88
CA HIS A 64 -10.34 -13.27 10.41
C HIS A 64 -9.26 -13.63 9.38
N PRO A 65 -8.50 -14.72 9.55
CA PRO A 65 -7.32 -14.99 8.73
C PRO A 65 -7.57 -14.98 7.21
N PRO A 66 -8.68 -15.54 6.69
CA PRO A 66 -9.09 -15.41 5.28
C PRO A 66 -9.22 -13.97 4.77
N SER A 67 -9.94 -13.09 5.47
CA SER A 67 -10.10 -11.69 5.07
C SER A 67 -8.75 -10.96 5.04
N LYS A 68 -7.83 -11.32 5.95
CA LYS A 68 -6.46 -10.79 5.99
C LYS A 68 -5.65 -11.21 4.75
N VAL A 69 -5.86 -12.41 4.22
CA VAL A 69 -5.24 -12.88 2.96
C VAL A 69 -5.72 -12.04 1.78
N LEU A 70 -7.03 -11.79 1.66
CA LEU A 70 -7.58 -10.95 0.59
C LEU A 70 -7.03 -9.52 0.64
N LEU A 71 -6.98 -8.90 1.83
CA LEU A 71 -6.42 -7.55 2.00
C LEU A 71 -4.92 -7.50 1.68
N ARG A 72 -4.15 -8.54 2.02
CA ARG A 72 -2.74 -8.63 1.64
C ARG A 72 -2.56 -8.80 0.14
N CYS A 73 -3.37 -9.64 -0.50
CA CYS A 73 -3.35 -9.82 -1.95
C CYS A 73 -3.58 -8.48 -2.65
N LEU A 74 -4.64 -7.77 -2.26
CA LEU A 74 -4.95 -6.47 -2.82
C LEU A 74 -3.81 -5.46 -2.65
N ALA A 75 -3.26 -5.34 -1.43
CA ALA A 75 -2.16 -4.42 -1.16
C ALA A 75 -0.87 -4.80 -1.93
N ILE A 76 -0.57 -6.08 -2.13
CA ILE A 76 0.55 -6.51 -2.97
C ILE A 76 0.30 -6.12 -4.43
N THR A 77 -0.89 -6.43 -4.95
CA THR A 77 -1.25 -6.11 -6.34
C THR A 77 -1.23 -4.61 -6.60
N ASP A 78 -1.81 -3.79 -5.73
CA ASP A 78 -1.82 -2.33 -5.87
C ASP A 78 -0.43 -1.70 -5.69
N LEU A 79 0.42 -2.31 -4.85
CA LEU A 79 1.83 -1.94 -4.77
C LEU A 79 2.55 -2.23 -6.10
N CYS A 80 2.29 -3.37 -6.73
CA CYS A 80 2.80 -3.68 -8.06
C CYS A 80 2.25 -2.73 -9.14
N VAL A 81 1.01 -2.26 -9.03
CA VAL A 81 0.46 -1.20 -9.91
C VAL A 81 1.30 0.07 -9.79
N GLY A 82 1.59 0.50 -8.56
CA GLY A 82 2.44 1.67 -8.30
C GLY A 82 3.88 1.52 -8.77
N MET A 83 4.48 0.33 -8.67
CA MET A 83 5.89 0.09 -9.06
C MET A 83 6.10 -0.26 -10.53
N ILE A 84 5.12 -0.89 -11.18
CA ILE A 84 5.29 -1.48 -12.52
C ILE A 84 4.33 -0.83 -13.51
N ALA A 85 3.03 -0.96 -13.30
CA ALA A 85 2.04 -0.50 -14.30
C ALA A 85 2.08 1.02 -14.50
N GLN A 86 2.02 1.83 -13.43
CA GLN A 86 2.00 3.27 -13.59
C GLN A 86 3.30 3.84 -14.19
N PRO A 87 4.51 3.38 -13.79
CA PRO A 87 5.75 3.79 -14.47
C PRO A 87 5.80 3.39 -15.95
N LEU A 88 5.30 2.21 -16.32
CA LEU A 88 5.16 1.82 -17.73
C LEU A 88 4.19 2.75 -18.49
N PHE A 89 3.07 3.12 -17.86
CA PHE A 89 2.12 4.07 -18.45
C PHE A 89 2.74 5.46 -18.65
N VAL A 90 3.46 5.97 -17.66
CA VAL A 90 4.18 7.26 -17.77
C VAL A 90 5.24 7.20 -18.86
N THR A 91 5.99 6.10 -18.95
CA THR A 91 6.99 5.88 -20.00
C THR A 91 6.34 5.89 -21.38
N TYR A 92 5.19 5.23 -21.52
CA TYR A 92 4.41 5.25 -22.75
C TYR A 92 3.98 6.68 -23.15
N LEU A 93 3.41 7.45 -22.21
CA LEU A 93 2.98 8.82 -22.48
C LEU A 93 4.17 9.73 -22.84
N LEU A 94 5.26 9.69 -22.08
CA LEU A 94 6.45 10.52 -22.33
C LEU A 94 7.19 10.12 -23.61
N SER A 95 7.16 8.84 -23.99
CA SER A 95 7.76 8.40 -25.26
C SER A 95 6.97 8.91 -26.46
N ALA A 96 5.63 8.98 -26.34
CA ALA A 96 4.79 9.60 -27.37
C ALA A 96 5.04 11.12 -27.49
N VAL A 97 5.23 11.81 -26.36
CA VAL A 97 5.52 13.25 -26.28
C VAL A 97 6.88 13.59 -26.90
N ASN A 98 7.91 12.79 -26.61
CA ASN A 98 9.27 13.01 -27.10
C ASN A 98 9.56 12.34 -28.46
N GLU A 99 8.53 11.84 -29.15
CA GLU A 99 8.66 11.21 -30.47
C GLU A 99 9.58 9.96 -30.51
N HIS A 100 9.75 9.28 -29.36
CA HIS A 100 10.47 8.01 -29.26
C HIS A 100 9.55 6.83 -29.60
N TRP A 101 9.21 6.67 -30.87
CA TRP A 101 8.18 5.74 -31.35
C TRP A 101 8.44 4.27 -31.00
N ASP A 102 9.68 3.80 -31.11
CA ASP A 102 10.03 2.42 -30.74
C ASP A 102 9.77 2.16 -29.25
N THR A 103 10.18 3.09 -28.39
CA THR A 103 9.96 2.99 -26.94
C THR A 103 8.47 3.11 -26.61
N CYS A 104 7.73 3.95 -27.33
CA CYS A 104 6.27 4.08 -27.19
C CYS A 104 5.56 2.75 -27.47
N GLN A 105 5.94 2.03 -28.54
CA GLN A 105 5.34 0.74 -28.86
C GLN A 105 5.62 -0.31 -27.78
N TYR A 106 6.88 -0.48 -27.36
CA TYR A 106 7.22 -1.43 -26.30
C TYR A 106 6.55 -1.09 -24.96
N ALA A 107 6.51 0.19 -24.60
CA ALA A 107 5.85 0.65 -23.38
C ALA A 107 4.33 0.42 -23.45
N SER A 108 3.69 0.63 -24.60
CA SER A 108 2.27 0.35 -24.86
C SER A 108 1.92 -1.13 -24.69
N ALA A 109 2.74 -2.02 -25.24
CA ALA A 109 2.60 -3.46 -25.06
C ALA A 109 2.76 -3.86 -23.59
N ALA A 110 3.81 -3.37 -22.94
CA ALA A 110 4.10 -3.68 -21.55
C ALA A 110 3.00 -3.18 -20.60
N ILE A 111 2.49 -1.96 -20.78
CA ILE A 111 1.38 -1.44 -19.96
C ILE A 111 0.08 -2.18 -20.22
N THR A 112 -0.17 -2.62 -21.45
CA THR A 112 -1.35 -3.42 -21.78
C THR A 112 -1.34 -4.72 -20.99
N VAL A 113 -0.25 -5.49 -21.05
CA VAL A 113 -0.13 -6.76 -20.33
C VAL A 113 -0.13 -6.53 -18.80
N ALA A 114 0.76 -5.70 -18.29
CA ALA A 114 0.90 -5.48 -16.85
C ALA A 114 -0.34 -4.80 -16.25
N GLY A 115 -0.89 -3.80 -16.94
CA GLY A 115 -2.04 -3.02 -16.51
C GLY A 115 -3.30 -3.87 -16.40
N TYR A 116 -3.64 -4.66 -17.43
CA TYR A 116 -4.82 -5.54 -17.37
C TYR A 116 -4.65 -6.68 -16.36
N THR A 117 -3.46 -7.28 -16.27
CA THR A 117 -3.21 -8.33 -15.28
C THR A 117 -3.34 -7.80 -13.86
N LEU A 118 -2.63 -6.72 -13.51
CA LEU A 118 -2.65 -6.20 -12.14
C LEU A 118 -4.00 -5.58 -11.77
N SER A 119 -4.61 -4.79 -12.65
CA SER A 119 -5.93 -4.21 -12.41
C SER A 119 -7.03 -5.27 -12.33
N GLY A 120 -6.90 -6.36 -13.09
CA GLY A 120 -7.80 -7.51 -13.05
C GLY A 120 -7.73 -8.24 -11.70
N VAL A 121 -6.52 -8.53 -11.20
CA VAL A 121 -6.34 -9.15 -9.88
C VAL A 121 -6.90 -8.26 -8.78
N SER A 122 -6.62 -6.94 -8.84
CA SER A 122 -7.12 -5.96 -7.87
C SER A 122 -8.65 -5.94 -7.86
N LEU A 123 -9.28 -5.88 -9.04
CA LEU A 123 -10.74 -5.84 -9.18
C LEU A 123 -11.43 -7.12 -8.69
N LEU A 124 -10.93 -8.30 -9.08
CA LEU A 124 -11.46 -9.58 -8.59
C LEU A 124 -11.30 -9.71 -7.07
N THR A 125 -10.17 -9.28 -6.53
CA THR A 125 -9.91 -9.28 -5.09
C THR A 125 -10.85 -8.34 -4.34
N LEU A 126 -11.11 -7.14 -4.87
CA LEU A 126 -12.10 -6.22 -4.32
C LEU A 126 -13.49 -6.86 -4.30
N THR A 127 -13.93 -7.48 -5.39
CA THR A 127 -15.21 -8.22 -5.43
C THR A 127 -15.24 -9.39 -4.44
N ALA A 128 -14.14 -10.10 -4.24
CA ALA A 128 -14.08 -11.14 -3.21
C ALA A 128 -14.15 -10.56 -1.79
N ILE A 129 -13.55 -9.40 -1.52
CA ILE A 129 -13.68 -8.71 -0.24
C ILE A 129 -15.15 -8.32 0.01
N THR A 130 -15.88 -7.82 -0.99
CA THR A 130 -17.31 -7.51 -0.82
C THR A 130 -18.14 -8.76 -0.58
N THR A 131 -17.84 -9.84 -1.29
CA THR A 131 -18.46 -11.15 -1.10
C THR A 131 -18.21 -11.70 0.30
N ASP A 132 -16.97 -11.63 0.79
CA ASP A 132 -16.57 -12.05 2.13
C ASP A 132 -17.36 -11.29 3.21
N ARG A 133 -17.55 -9.97 3.03
CA ARG A 133 -18.37 -9.15 3.94
C ARG A 133 -19.84 -9.53 3.92
N LEU A 134 -20.41 -9.77 2.74
CA LEU A 134 -21.79 -10.24 2.61
C LEU A 134 -21.95 -11.60 3.30
N LEU A 135 -21.01 -12.51 3.11
CA LEU A 135 -21.06 -13.86 3.66
C LEU A 135 -20.92 -13.85 5.19
N ALA A 136 -20.06 -12.99 5.74
CA ALA A 136 -19.96 -12.77 7.18
C ALA A 136 -21.28 -12.25 7.78
N LEU A 137 -21.99 -11.38 7.06
CA LEU A 137 -23.28 -10.84 7.49
C LEU A 137 -24.41 -11.86 7.42
N LEU A 138 -24.47 -12.67 6.34
CA LEU A 138 -25.55 -13.64 6.13
C LEU A 138 -25.39 -14.91 6.96
N LEU A 139 -24.16 -15.42 7.11
CA LEU A 139 -23.93 -16.72 7.78
C LEU A 139 -23.64 -16.60 9.27
N GLY A 140 -23.33 -15.40 9.79
CA GLY A 140 -23.06 -15.15 11.20
C GLY A 140 -22.06 -16.15 11.80
N LEU A 141 -22.51 -17.02 12.71
CA LEU A 141 -21.67 -18.00 13.41
C LEU A 141 -21.10 -19.09 12.48
N ARG A 142 -21.80 -19.43 11.38
CA ARG A 142 -21.36 -20.45 10.41
C ARG A 142 -20.29 -19.94 9.44
N TYR A 143 -20.08 -18.62 9.38
CA TYR A 143 -19.11 -18.00 8.48
C TYR A 143 -17.70 -18.60 8.60
N ARG A 144 -17.23 -18.86 9.84
CA ARG A 144 -15.90 -19.43 10.10
C ARG A 144 -15.72 -20.86 9.55
N GLN A 145 -16.82 -21.60 9.39
CA GLN A 145 -16.79 -22.96 8.83
C GLN A 145 -16.78 -22.95 7.31
N VAL A 146 -17.42 -21.95 6.69
CA VAL A 146 -17.53 -21.84 5.23
C VAL A 146 -16.29 -21.21 4.62
N VAL A 147 -15.81 -20.10 5.20
CA VAL A 147 -14.66 -19.34 4.70
C VAL A 147 -13.40 -19.76 5.44
N THR A 148 -12.63 -20.64 4.79
CA THR A 148 -11.40 -21.21 5.31
C THR A 148 -10.17 -20.69 4.55
N LEU A 149 -9.01 -20.69 5.23
CA LEU A 149 -7.75 -20.20 4.64
C LEU A 149 -7.39 -20.92 3.34
N LYS A 150 -7.50 -22.26 3.31
CA LYS A 150 -7.16 -23.07 2.13
C LYS A 150 -7.98 -22.66 0.90
N ARG A 151 -9.29 -22.45 1.08
CA ARG A 151 -10.19 -22.00 0.00
C ARG A 151 -9.84 -20.59 -0.46
N THR A 152 -9.52 -19.69 0.45
CA THR A 152 -9.14 -18.31 0.09
C THR A 152 -7.83 -18.25 -0.70
N TYR A 153 -6.81 -19.02 -0.31
CA TYR A 153 -5.57 -19.11 -1.10
C TYR A 153 -5.83 -19.66 -2.51
N LEU A 154 -6.65 -20.70 -2.63
CA LEU A 154 -7.04 -21.24 -3.94
C LEU A 154 -7.73 -20.17 -4.81
N ILE A 155 -8.69 -19.42 -4.25
CA ILE A 155 -9.41 -18.36 -4.97
C ILE A 155 -8.45 -17.26 -5.44
N VAL A 156 -7.53 -16.81 -4.57
CA VAL A 156 -6.53 -15.78 -4.93
C VAL A 156 -5.62 -16.28 -6.05
N THR A 157 -5.14 -17.51 -5.98
CA THR A 157 -4.33 -18.09 -7.05
C THR A 157 -5.10 -18.15 -8.37
N ILE A 158 -6.38 -18.54 -8.33
CA ILE A 158 -7.24 -18.53 -9.53
C ILE A 158 -7.38 -17.11 -10.10
N PHE A 159 -7.59 -16.10 -9.27
CA PHE A 159 -7.67 -14.71 -9.74
C PHE A 159 -6.38 -14.27 -10.44
N CYS A 160 -5.22 -14.56 -9.84
CA CYS A 160 -3.92 -14.28 -10.45
C CYS A 160 -3.78 -14.95 -11.82
N LEU A 161 -4.12 -16.23 -11.92
CA LEU A 161 -4.03 -16.99 -13.18
C LEU A 161 -4.98 -16.42 -14.23
N VAL A 162 -6.26 -16.22 -13.90
CA VAL A 162 -7.26 -15.69 -14.84
C VAL A 162 -6.83 -14.32 -15.35
N SER A 163 -6.41 -13.41 -14.49
CA SER A 163 -5.97 -12.07 -14.92
C SER A 163 -4.66 -12.10 -15.71
N PHE A 164 -3.75 -13.02 -15.42
CA PHE A 164 -2.56 -13.23 -16.22
C PHE A 164 -2.91 -13.71 -17.63
N PHE A 165 -3.77 -14.73 -17.75
CA PHE A 165 -4.19 -15.23 -19.06
C PHE A 165 -4.96 -14.18 -19.86
N VAL A 166 -5.85 -13.42 -19.21
CA VAL A 166 -6.53 -12.28 -19.86
C VAL A 166 -5.52 -11.27 -20.40
N GLY A 167 -4.52 -10.87 -19.61
CA GLY A 167 -3.45 -9.97 -20.09
C GLY A 167 -2.62 -10.57 -21.22
N ALA A 168 -2.28 -11.86 -21.13
CA ALA A 168 -1.47 -12.57 -22.13
C ALA A 168 -2.18 -12.76 -23.48
N THR A 169 -3.53 -12.71 -23.53
CA THR A 169 -4.27 -12.73 -24.81
C THR A 169 -3.86 -11.60 -25.75
N TYR A 170 -3.18 -10.56 -25.24
CA TYR A 170 -2.67 -9.44 -26.02
C TYR A 170 -1.77 -9.89 -27.16
N PHE A 171 -0.91 -10.89 -26.91
CA PHE A 171 -0.01 -11.43 -27.92
C PHE A 171 -0.72 -12.17 -29.06
N TRP A 172 -1.97 -12.60 -28.84
CA TRP A 172 -2.81 -13.15 -29.89
C TRP A 172 -3.65 -12.07 -30.57
N ASN A 173 -4.36 -11.27 -29.77
CA ASN A 173 -5.27 -10.26 -30.28
C ASN A 173 -5.56 -9.20 -29.19
N SER A 174 -5.05 -7.99 -29.40
CA SER A 174 -5.22 -6.86 -28.47
C SER A 174 -6.68 -6.40 -28.31
N VAL A 175 -7.51 -6.58 -29.35
CA VAL A 175 -8.95 -6.31 -29.28
C VAL A 175 -9.64 -7.32 -28.37
N LEU A 176 -9.27 -8.61 -28.46
CA LEU A 176 -9.78 -9.66 -27.57
C LEU A 176 -9.45 -9.35 -26.10
N THR A 177 -8.20 -8.95 -25.81
CA THR A 177 -7.77 -8.56 -24.46
C THR A 177 -8.64 -7.46 -23.88
N LEU A 178 -8.94 -6.46 -24.70
CA LEU A 178 -9.71 -5.31 -24.27
C LEU A 178 -11.18 -5.71 -24.03
N TRP A 179 -11.80 -6.50 -24.91
CA TRP A 179 -13.14 -7.06 -24.68
C TRP A 179 -13.23 -7.94 -23.44
N ALA A 180 -12.26 -8.85 -23.26
CA ALA A 180 -12.21 -9.75 -22.10
C ALA A 180 -12.03 -8.97 -20.79
N SER A 181 -11.18 -7.95 -20.78
CA SER A 181 -10.93 -7.09 -19.62
C SER A 181 -12.16 -6.25 -19.28
N SER A 182 -12.79 -5.62 -20.27
CA SER A 182 -14.00 -4.81 -20.08
C SER A 182 -15.20 -5.65 -19.63
N THR A 183 -15.34 -6.87 -20.17
CA THR A 183 -16.38 -7.81 -19.75
C THR A 183 -16.17 -8.24 -18.30
N THR A 184 -14.93 -8.58 -17.94
CA THR A 184 -14.56 -8.92 -16.56
C THR A 184 -14.83 -7.75 -15.61
N ALA A 185 -14.50 -6.52 -16.03
CA ALA A 185 -14.75 -5.32 -15.25
C ALA A 185 -16.24 -5.06 -15.01
N LEU A 186 -17.05 -5.17 -16.06
CA LEU A 186 -18.50 -5.04 -15.97
C LEU A 186 -19.12 -6.10 -15.06
N LEU A 187 -18.71 -7.36 -15.21
CA LEU A 187 -19.17 -8.45 -14.34
C LEU A 187 -18.83 -8.18 -12.86
N CYS A 188 -17.62 -7.71 -12.56
CA CYS A 188 -17.23 -7.34 -11.20
C CYS A 188 -18.04 -6.16 -10.66
N LEU A 189 -18.32 -5.15 -11.48
CA LEU A 189 -19.14 -4.00 -11.11
C LEU A 189 -20.58 -4.41 -10.78
N VAL A 190 -21.18 -5.26 -11.61
CA VAL A 190 -22.54 -5.77 -11.39
C VAL A 190 -22.58 -6.66 -10.13
N LEU A 191 -21.65 -7.61 -9.99
CA LEU A 191 -21.60 -8.49 -8.83
C LEU A 191 -21.40 -7.70 -7.54
N SER A 192 -20.41 -6.80 -7.49
CA SER A 192 -20.19 -5.95 -6.31
C SER A 192 -21.42 -5.09 -5.99
N GLY A 193 -22.06 -4.48 -7.00
CA GLY A 193 -23.27 -3.67 -6.83
C GLY A 193 -24.44 -4.46 -6.25
N THR A 194 -24.66 -5.69 -6.73
CA THR A 194 -25.71 -6.57 -6.19
C THR A 194 -25.41 -6.98 -4.75
N PHE A 195 -24.16 -7.33 -4.42
CA PHE A 195 -23.77 -7.70 -3.06
C PHE A 195 -23.90 -6.52 -2.11
N TYR A 196 -23.50 -5.32 -2.52
CA TYR A 196 -23.67 -4.11 -1.73
C TYR A 196 -25.13 -3.74 -1.51
N SER A 197 -25.96 -3.90 -2.53
CA SER A 197 -27.41 -3.72 -2.40
C SER A 197 -28.01 -4.70 -1.38
N LYS A 198 -27.60 -5.98 -1.42
CA LYS A 198 -28.03 -6.97 -0.42
C LYS A 198 -27.53 -6.64 0.99
N ILE A 199 -26.29 -6.21 1.15
CA ILE A 199 -25.76 -5.77 2.45
C ILE A 199 -26.58 -4.59 2.98
N PHE A 200 -26.86 -3.59 2.12
CA PHE A 200 -27.64 -2.42 2.51
C PHE A 200 -29.07 -2.79 2.93
N LEU A 201 -29.75 -3.65 2.17
CA LEU A 201 -31.09 -4.11 2.49
C LEU A 201 -31.13 -4.94 3.78
N ALA A 202 -30.19 -5.87 3.96
CA ALA A 202 -30.12 -6.68 5.17
C ALA A 202 -29.86 -5.82 6.41
N LEU A 203 -28.98 -4.82 6.29
CA LEU A 203 -28.71 -3.84 7.35
C LEU A 203 -29.94 -2.98 7.66
N ARG A 204 -30.68 -2.53 6.64
CA ARG A 204 -31.94 -1.78 6.81
C ARG A 204 -33.00 -2.63 7.51
N HIS A 205 -33.12 -3.90 7.16
CA HIS A 205 -34.09 -4.81 7.78
C HIS A 205 -33.76 -5.08 9.26
N HIS A 206 -32.49 -5.32 9.57
CA HIS A 206 -32.04 -5.49 10.96
C HIS A 206 -32.29 -4.22 11.79
N ARG A 207 -32.19 -3.03 11.18
CA ARG A 207 -32.52 -1.77 11.84
C ARG A 207 -34.02 -1.69 12.18
N THR A 208 -34.91 -2.00 11.24
CA THR A 208 -36.35 -1.93 11.50
C THR A 208 -36.80 -2.89 12.60
N GLN A 209 -36.19 -4.09 12.66
CA GLN A 209 -36.47 -5.04 13.73
C GLN A 209 -36.00 -4.52 15.10
N VAL A 210 -34.78 -3.97 15.19
CA VAL A 210 -34.23 -3.44 16.45
C VAL A 210 -35.00 -2.21 16.94
N GLU A 211 -35.42 -1.31 16.04
CA GLU A 211 -36.23 -0.14 16.40
C GLU A 211 -37.62 -0.53 16.92
N GLN A 212 -38.20 -1.63 16.44
CA GLN A 212 -39.46 -2.18 16.95
C GLN A 212 -39.28 -2.80 18.35
N THR A 213 -38.25 -3.63 18.54
CA THR A 213 -37.96 -4.25 19.85
C THR A 213 -37.58 -3.22 20.92
N ALA A 214 -36.85 -2.15 20.55
CA ALA A 214 -36.46 -1.08 21.46
C ALA A 214 -37.61 -0.13 21.83
N ARG A 215 -38.67 -0.02 21.03
CA ARG A 215 -39.88 0.72 21.43
C ARG A 215 -40.71 -0.02 22.49
N GLN A 216 -40.56 -1.34 22.58
CA GLN A 216 -41.32 -2.20 23.49
C GLN A 216 -40.60 -2.42 24.83
N SER A 217 -39.30 -2.17 24.89
CA SER A 217 -38.48 -2.22 26.10
C SER A 217 -37.76 -0.88 26.25
N SER A 218 -38.20 -0.05 27.19
CA SER A 218 -37.71 1.31 27.47
C SER A 218 -36.25 1.34 27.97
N LEU A 219 -35.31 0.87 27.15
CA LEU A 219 -33.89 0.83 27.45
C LEU A 219 -33.08 1.42 26.28
N THR A 220 -32.39 2.50 26.64
CA THR A 220 -31.33 3.28 25.98
C THR A 220 -31.00 2.94 24.51
N ILE A 221 -31.15 3.94 23.63
CA ILE A 221 -30.66 3.92 22.24
C ILE A 221 -29.24 3.32 22.21
N PRO A 222 -29.02 2.14 21.61
CA PRO A 222 -27.77 1.43 21.85
C PRO A 222 -26.65 2.00 20.97
N GLN A 223 -25.41 1.91 21.47
CA GLN A 223 -24.14 2.14 20.75
C GLN A 223 -24.08 1.47 19.34
N ASN A 224 -25.00 0.55 19.03
CA ASN A 224 -25.20 -0.12 17.75
C ASN A 224 -25.52 0.82 16.57
N VAL A 225 -26.22 1.94 16.76
CA VAL A 225 -26.59 2.86 15.65
C VAL A 225 -25.37 3.61 15.08
N VAL A 226 -24.44 4.01 15.95
CA VAL A 226 -23.19 4.68 15.55
C VAL A 226 -22.24 3.68 14.87
N LYS A 227 -22.16 2.45 15.38
CA LYS A 227 -21.39 1.35 14.77
C LYS A 227 -21.95 1.00 13.38
N TYR A 228 -23.28 1.00 13.24
CA TYR A 228 -24.02 0.80 12.00
C TYR A 228 -23.72 1.88 10.93
N ARG A 229 -23.84 3.17 11.27
CA ARG A 229 -23.55 4.27 10.32
C ARG A 229 -22.10 4.26 9.84
N LYS A 230 -21.15 3.91 10.72
CA LYS A 230 -19.72 3.82 10.35
C LYS A 230 -19.45 2.69 9.35
N THR A 231 -20.05 1.53 9.56
CA THR A 231 -19.93 0.36 8.65
C THR A 231 -20.56 0.64 7.29
N LEU A 232 -21.78 1.18 7.25
CA LEU A 232 -22.47 1.52 5.99
C LEU A 232 -21.76 2.59 5.17
N SER A 233 -21.27 3.64 5.83
CA SER A 233 -20.52 4.68 5.14
C SER A 233 -19.26 4.12 4.47
N GLY A 234 -18.58 3.12 5.05
CA GLY A 234 -17.39 2.52 4.42
C GLY A 234 -17.70 1.73 3.16
N ILE A 235 -18.76 0.93 3.24
CA ILE A 235 -19.29 0.11 2.16
C ILE A 235 -19.66 0.97 0.94
N ILE A 236 -20.36 2.09 1.16
CA ILE A 236 -20.77 3.01 0.09
C ILE A 236 -19.55 3.66 -0.57
N TRP A 237 -18.57 4.13 0.21
CA TRP A 237 -17.38 4.78 -0.35
C TRP A 237 -16.50 3.84 -1.16
N VAL A 238 -16.34 2.58 -0.74
CA VAL A 238 -15.60 1.57 -1.51
C VAL A 238 -16.32 1.28 -2.82
N GLN A 239 -17.66 1.10 -2.80
CA GLN A 239 -18.42 0.86 -4.03
C GLN A 239 -18.40 2.07 -4.97
N LEU A 240 -18.54 3.28 -4.44
CA LEU A 240 -18.47 4.51 -5.23
C LEU A 240 -17.10 4.63 -5.90
N THR A 241 -16.03 4.37 -5.16
CA THR A 241 -14.66 4.41 -5.70
C THR A 241 -14.50 3.44 -6.86
N LEU A 242 -14.91 2.18 -6.66
CA LEU A 242 -14.87 1.14 -7.68
C LEU A 242 -15.70 1.51 -8.92
N THR A 243 -16.87 2.10 -8.72
CA THR A 243 -17.77 2.54 -9.79
C THR A 243 -17.14 3.68 -10.61
N VAL A 244 -16.69 4.74 -9.93
CA VAL A 244 -16.09 5.92 -10.57
C VAL A 244 -14.79 5.57 -11.28
N CYS A 245 -14.00 4.64 -10.75
CA CYS A 245 -12.70 4.28 -11.33
C CYS A 245 -12.81 3.38 -12.57
N TYR A 246 -13.79 2.49 -12.63
CA TYR A 246 -13.87 1.47 -13.70
C TYR A 246 -14.96 1.72 -14.76
N ILE A 247 -16.08 2.40 -14.43
CA ILE A 247 -17.15 2.67 -15.41
C ILE A 247 -16.63 3.46 -16.63
N PRO A 248 -15.87 4.56 -16.47
CA PRO A 248 -15.41 5.34 -17.61
C PRO A 248 -14.61 4.51 -18.61
N TYR A 249 -13.79 3.59 -18.10
CA TYR A 249 -13.01 2.67 -18.92
C TYR A 249 -13.89 1.66 -19.67
N VAL A 250 -14.88 1.06 -18.98
CA VAL A 250 -15.83 0.12 -19.60
C VAL A 250 -16.62 0.81 -20.72
N VAL A 251 -17.13 2.02 -20.47
CA VAL A 251 -17.86 2.82 -21.46
C VAL A 251 -16.95 3.14 -22.65
N TRP A 252 -15.72 3.58 -22.39
CA TRP A 252 -14.79 3.91 -23.47
C TRP A 252 -14.52 2.70 -24.37
N ALA A 253 -14.23 1.55 -23.74
CA ALA A 253 -14.01 0.30 -24.46
C ALA A 253 -15.23 -0.12 -25.28
N THR A 254 -16.45 -0.01 -24.77
CA THR A 254 -17.63 -0.48 -25.53
C THR A 254 -17.94 0.38 -26.75
N PHE A 255 -17.76 1.70 -26.66
CA PHE A 255 -18.24 2.64 -27.67
C PHE A 255 -17.17 3.07 -28.68
N PHE A 256 -15.91 3.19 -28.26
CA PHE A 256 -14.87 3.82 -29.10
C PHE A 256 -13.84 2.84 -29.66
N LEU A 257 -13.97 1.54 -29.38
CA LEU A 257 -13.09 0.50 -29.91
C LEU A 257 -13.10 0.37 -31.43
N LYS A 258 -14.28 0.56 -32.03
CA LYS A 258 -14.51 0.38 -33.48
C LYS A 258 -14.42 1.68 -34.25
N ASP A 259 -14.10 2.79 -33.58
CA ASP A 259 -14.07 4.08 -34.23
C ASP A 259 -12.84 4.15 -35.15
N GLU A 260 -13.09 4.14 -36.46
CA GLU A 260 -12.06 4.22 -37.48
C GLU A 260 -11.40 5.59 -37.54
N LYS A 261 -11.91 6.61 -36.83
CA LYS A 261 -11.30 7.94 -36.74
C LYS A 261 -10.85 8.21 -35.30
N LEU A 262 -9.53 8.19 -35.07
CA LEU A 262 -8.94 8.61 -33.78
C LEU A 262 -9.01 10.14 -33.65
N SER A 263 -10.16 10.65 -33.20
CA SER A 263 -10.22 12.05 -32.79
C SER A 263 -9.40 12.27 -31.51
N PRO A 264 -8.76 13.44 -31.33
CA PRO A 264 -8.01 13.74 -30.11
C PRO A 264 -8.82 13.57 -28.82
N SER A 265 -10.13 13.89 -28.84
CA SER A 265 -11.03 13.73 -27.69
C SER A 265 -11.24 12.26 -27.30
N VAL A 266 -11.38 11.36 -28.27
CA VAL A 266 -11.49 9.92 -28.02
C VAL A 266 -10.21 9.37 -27.40
N VAL A 267 -9.04 9.84 -27.85
CA VAL A 267 -7.74 9.47 -27.28
C VAL A 267 -7.58 10.00 -25.85
N LEU A 268 -7.96 11.26 -25.60
CA LEU A 268 -7.91 11.85 -24.26
C LEU A 268 -8.82 11.11 -23.27
N SER A 269 -10.03 10.75 -23.70
CA SER A 269 -10.96 10.00 -22.84
C SER A 269 -10.43 8.60 -22.47
N LYS A 270 -9.66 7.94 -23.37
CA LYS A 270 -8.93 6.71 -23.04
C LYS A 270 -7.95 6.92 -21.88
N TYR A 271 -7.07 7.90 -21.99
CA TYR A 271 -6.03 8.17 -20.99
C TYR A 271 -6.60 8.64 -19.66
N PHE A 272 -7.68 9.42 -19.71
CA PHE A 272 -8.44 9.79 -18.53
C PHE A 272 -9.01 8.55 -17.82
N SER A 273 -9.70 7.68 -18.57
CA SER A 273 -10.26 6.44 -18.03
C SER A 273 -9.20 5.49 -17.47
N LEU A 274 -8.06 5.34 -18.13
CA LEU A 274 -6.94 4.55 -17.60
C LEU A 274 -6.35 5.14 -16.32
N THR A 275 -6.22 6.47 -16.24
CA THR A 275 -5.77 7.16 -15.02
C THR A 275 -6.73 6.90 -13.86
N LEU A 276 -8.05 6.90 -14.12
CA LEU A 276 -9.05 6.56 -13.11
C LEU A 276 -8.95 5.10 -12.65
N VAL A 277 -8.65 4.16 -13.54
CA VAL A 277 -8.39 2.76 -13.14
C VAL A 277 -7.19 2.68 -12.19
N PHE A 278 -6.09 3.39 -12.47
CA PHE A 278 -4.92 3.39 -11.57
C PHE A 278 -5.13 4.18 -10.27
N LEU A 279 -6.00 5.20 -10.30
CA LEU A 279 -6.41 5.93 -9.10
C LEU A 279 -7.04 4.99 -8.06
N ASN A 280 -7.74 3.93 -8.48
CA ASN A 280 -8.31 2.92 -7.57
C ASN A 280 -7.26 2.33 -6.61
N SER A 281 -6.10 1.93 -7.13
CA SER A 281 -5.00 1.38 -6.33
C SER A 281 -4.41 2.39 -5.33
N THR A 282 -4.52 3.69 -5.62
CA THR A 282 -4.11 4.77 -4.72
C THR A 282 -5.13 5.03 -3.62
N LEU A 283 -6.43 4.92 -3.91
CA LEU A 283 -7.51 5.22 -2.97
C LEU A 283 -7.67 4.14 -1.89
N ASN A 284 -7.29 2.90 -2.18
CA ASN A 284 -7.44 1.75 -1.28
C ASN A 284 -6.81 1.97 0.12
N PRO A 285 -5.53 2.38 0.27
CA PRO A 285 -4.94 2.73 1.57
C PRO A 285 -5.73 3.78 2.37
N PHE A 286 -6.22 4.83 1.72
CA PHE A 286 -6.99 5.89 2.38
C PHE A 286 -8.34 5.36 2.87
N LEU A 287 -9.03 4.56 2.06
CA LEU A 287 -10.29 3.92 2.44
C LEU A 287 -10.09 2.99 3.64
N TYR A 288 -9.00 2.20 3.67
CA TYR A 288 -8.69 1.34 4.81
C TYR A 288 -8.31 2.10 6.06
N CYS A 289 -7.43 3.10 5.97
CA CYS A 289 -7.04 3.92 7.12
C CYS A 289 -8.22 4.73 7.66
N TRP A 290 -9.14 5.18 6.81
CA TRP A 290 -10.33 5.88 7.28
C TRP A 290 -11.31 4.93 8.01
N LYS A 291 -11.45 3.69 7.54
CA LYS A 291 -12.53 2.79 7.99
C LYS A 291 -12.12 1.74 9.02
N LEU A 292 -10.94 1.16 8.89
CA LEU A 292 -10.45 0.13 9.80
C LEU A 292 -9.66 0.81 10.92
N ARG A 293 -10.31 1.03 12.07
CA ARG A 293 -9.67 1.69 13.23
C ARG A 293 -8.37 1.00 13.64
N ASP A 294 -8.34 -0.32 13.59
CA ASP A 294 -7.16 -1.13 13.94
C ASP A 294 -6.04 -0.96 12.91
N VAL A 295 -6.37 -0.87 11.62
CA VAL A 295 -5.41 -0.56 10.56
C VAL A 295 -4.93 0.87 10.67
N ARG A 296 -5.81 1.83 10.99
CA ARG A 296 -5.45 3.23 11.23
C ARG A 296 -4.50 3.36 12.41
N GLN A 297 -4.77 2.68 13.52
CA GLN A 297 -3.90 2.69 14.70
C GLN A 297 -2.56 2.03 14.38
N ALA A 298 -2.56 0.89 13.68
CA ALA A 298 -1.34 0.23 13.24
C ALA A 298 -0.55 1.09 12.22
N PHE A 299 -1.25 1.81 11.34
CA PHE A 299 -0.69 2.74 10.34
C PHE A 299 -0.07 3.94 11.03
N CYS A 300 -0.80 4.61 11.93
CA CYS A 300 -0.27 5.70 12.75
C CYS A 300 0.92 5.23 13.58
N PHE A 301 0.85 4.04 14.19
CA PHE A 301 1.97 3.47 14.94
C PHE A 301 3.17 3.15 14.05
N ALA A 302 2.97 2.62 12.85
CA ALA A 302 4.03 2.36 11.88
C ALA A 302 4.66 3.65 11.34
N LEU A 303 3.85 4.68 11.09
CA LEU A 303 4.29 6.02 10.69
C LEU A 303 5.08 6.67 11.83
N LEU A 304 4.57 6.62 13.06
CA LEU A 304 5.24 7.12 14.26
C LEU A 304 6.55 6.39 14.52
N LEU A 305 6.64 5.07 14.38
CA LEU A 305 7.90 4.32 14.53
C LEU A 305 8.94 4.65 13.46
N ARG A 306 8.52 5.07 12.26
CA ARG A 306 9.43 5.48 11.18
C ARG A 306 9.82 6.96 11.26
N CYS A 307 8.91 7.82 11.73
CA CYS A 307 9.18 9.24 11.99
C CYS A 307 9.89 9.49 13.33
N PHE A 308 9.67 8.62 14.32
CA PHE A 308 10.26 8.61 15.66
C PHE A 308 10.84 7.22 15.94
N ALA A 309 11.91 6.83 15.26
CA ALA A 309 12.65 5.62 15.60
C ALA A 309 13.42 5.82 16.93
N THR A 310 12.74 6.17 18.02
CA THR A 310 13.29 6.19 19.37
C THR A 310 13.26 4.78 19.95
N GLN A 311 14.33 4.01 19.71
CA GLN A 311 14.57 2.77 20.42
C GLN A 311 15.08 3.08 21.83
N VAL A 312 14.24 2.92 22.85
CA VAL A 312 14.64 3.02 24.27
C VAL A 312 15.25 1.68 24.69
N TYR A 313 16.55 1.67 25.00
CA TYR A 313 17.25 0.48 25.51
C TYR A 313 17.38 0.56 27.03
N PHE A 314 16.92 -0.48 27.73
CA PHE A 314 17.20 -0.65 29.16
C PHE A 314 18.49 -1.46 29.33
N ILE A 315 19.58 -0.80 29.72
CA ILE A 315 20.84 -1.46 30.06
C ILE A 315 21.04 -1.35 31.58
N ARG A 316 21.01 -2.50 32.27
CA ARG A 316 21.20 -2.58 33.72
C ARG A 316 22.66 -2.94 34.01
N PHE A 317 23.47 -1.97 34.42
CA PHE A 317 24.81 -2.26 34.94
C PHE A 317 24.73 -2.61 36.43
N ASN A 318 25.35 -3.74 36.79
CA ASN A 318 25.56 -4.13 38.18
C ASN A 318 27.06 -3.99 38.44
N THR A 319 27.51 -2.80 38.84
CA THR A 319 28.89 -2.60 39.28
C THR A 319 28.92 -2.58 40.80
N ALA A 320 29.48 -3.64 41.38
CA ALA A 320 29.93 -3.62 42.77
C ALA A 320 31.32 -2.97 42.81
N LEU A 321 31.38 -1.67 43.08
CA LEU A 321 32.62 -1.03 43.52
C LEU A 321 32.46 -0.68 45.01
N TYR A 322 33.37 -1.17 45.85
CA TYR A 322 33.54 -0.80 47.26
C TYR A 322 32.27 -0.89 48.13
N GLY A 323 31.56 -2.02 48.04
CA GLY A 323 30.77 -2.55 49.16
C GLY A 323 29.50 -1.81 49.62
N VAL A 324 29.16 -0.59 49.18
CA VAL A 324 28.04 0.14 49.82
C VAL A 324 27.02 0.82 48.89
N VAL A 325 27.21 0.95 47.57
CA VAL A 325 26.19 1.65 46.74
C VAL A 325 25.81 0.88 45.46
N ARG A 326 24.56 0.40 45.41
CA ARG A 326 23.91 -0.05 44.16
C ARG A 326 23.46 1.17 43.36
N ILE A 327 24.14 1.49 42.27
CA ILE A 327 23.70 2.55 41.35
C ILE A 327 22.84 1.92 40.25
N GLN A 328 21.57 2.30 40.16
CA GLN A 328 20.73 1.99 39.01
C GLN A 328 20.89 3.10 37.97
N VAL A 329 21.48 2.76 36.82
CA VAL A 329 21.64 3.67 35.67
C VAL A 329 20.53 3.40 34.67
N ILE A 330 19.81 4.44 34.24
CA ILE A 330 18.81 4.34 33.17
C ILE A 330 19.27 5.21 32.01
N LEU A 331 19.77 4.59 30.94
CA LEU A 331 20.06 5.31 29.70
C LEU A 331 18.79 5.38 28.84
N VAL A 332 18.27 6.58 28.62
CA VAL A 332 17.15 6.81 27.71
C VAL A 332 17.70 7.44 26.43
N GLY A 333 17.99 6.60 25.43
CA GLY A 333 18.43 7.08 24.12
C GLY A 333 17.26 7.41 23.20
N CYS A 334 17.10 8.68 22.83
CA CYS A 334 16.19 9.08 21.75
C CYS A 334 16.99 9.36 20.48
N TYR A 335 16.82 8.55 19.44
CA TYR A 335 17.31 8.88 18.11
C TYR A 335 16.35 9.86 17.44
N LEU A 336 16.69 11.14 17.48
CA LEU A 336 16.24 12.09 16.47
C LEU A 336 17.30 12.14 15.38
N LEU A 337 16.88 12.28 14.11
CA LEU A 337 17.81 12.35 12.98
C LEU A 337 18.86 13.48 13.12
N TYR A 338 18.68 14.39 14.08
CA TYR A 338 19.68 15.33 14.59
C TYR A 338 19.51 15.58 16.13
N GLY A 339 20.27 14.86 16.98
CA GLY A 339 20.62 15.12 18.42
C GLY A 339 19.46 15.09 19.46
N ILE A 340 19.54 14.52 20.68
CA ILE A 340 20.57 14.38 21.74
C ILE A 340 20.30 13.06 22.52
N VAL A 341 21.34 12.38 23.04
CA VAL A 341 21.18 11.24 23.99
C VAL A 341 21.37 11.74 25.43
N SER A 342 20.36 11.57 26.27
CA SER A 342 20.36 11.99 27.68
C SER A 342 20.43 10.77 28.60
N ALA A 343 21.49 10.66 29.39
CA ALA A 343 21.56 9.64 30.46
C ALA A 343 20.90 10.20 31.74
N LEU A 344 19.88 9.50 32.24
CA LEU A 344 19.14 9.90 33.44
C LEU A 344 19.46 8.96 34.61
N TRP A 345 19.92 9.53 35.71
CA TRP A 345 20.28 8.77 36.91
C TRP A 345 19.08 8.73 37.87
N PHE A 346 18.72 7.55 38.36
CA PHE A 346 17.51 7.38 39.18
C PHE A 346 17.74 7.63 40.68
N ASN A 347 18.99 7.86 41.11
CA ASN A 347 19.30 8.09 42.53
C ASN A 347 19.57 9.58 42.79
N LYS A 348 18.86 10.16 43.78
CA LYS A 348 18.87 11.60 44.09
C LYS A 348 20.29 12.10 44.38
N GLY A 349 20.82 12.99 43.52
CA GLY A 349 22.05 13.74 43.79
C GLY A 349 23.00 13.96 42.61
N MET A 350 22.88 13.22 41.50
CA MET A 350 23.77 13.38 40.33
C MET A 350 23.10 14.14 39.17
N THR A 351 23.83 15.08 38.57
CA THR A 351 23.40 15.83 37.38
C THR A 351 23.44 14.95 36.12
N SER A 352 22.41 15.05 35.27
CA SER A 352 22.35 14.32 33.99
C SER A 352 23.51 14.71 33.06
N VAL A 353 24.11 13.72 32.39
CA VAL A 353 25.25 13.92 31.47
C VAL A 353 24.80 13.70 30.02
N VAL A 354 25.24 14.59 29.13
CA VAL A 354 24.89 14.59 27.71
C VAL A 354 26.14 14.26 26.88
N PHE A 355 26.05 13.31 25.95
CA PHE A 355 27.18 12.88 25.09
C PHE A 355 26.96 13.25 23.60
N PRO A 356 28.03 13.62 22.86
CA PRO A 356 27.97 13.77 21.41
C PRO A 356 27.85 12.42 20.70
N VAL A 357 26.97 12.33 19.70
CA VAL A 357 26.52 11.08 19.04
C VAL A 357 27.61 10.36 18.23
N ALA A 358 28.70 11.04 17.85
CA ALA A 358 29.74 10.49 16.97
C ALA A 358 30.43 9.23 17.55
N GLN A 359 30.75 9.22 18.85
CA GLN A 359 31.40 8.07 19.50
C GLN A 359 30.48 6.85 19.61
N CYS A 360 29.21 7.03 19.99
CA CYS A 360 28.24 5.93 20.07
C CYS A 360 27.93 5.29 18.71
N THR A 361 27.92 6.09 17.64
CA THR A 361 27.64 5.60 16.29
C THR A 361 28.78 4.71 15.78
N ILE A 362 30.04 5.06 16.06
CA ILE A 362 31.21 4.25 15.71
C ILE A 362 31.18 2.91 16.47
N THR A 363 30.85 2.92 17.77
CA THR A 363 30.76 1.70 18.58
C THR A 363 29.64 0.76 18.10
N LEU A 364 28.49 1.30 17.70
CA LEU A 364 27.33 0.50 17.24
C LEU A 364 27.46 0.00 15.80
N VAL A 365 28.08 0.76 14.90
CA VAL A 365 28.43 0.30 13.54
C VAL A 365 29.41 -0.87 13.63
N TYR A 366 30.33 -0.85 14.60
CA TYR A 366 31.25 -1.96 14.87
C TYR A 366 30.55 -3.20 15.48
N LEU A 367 29.55 -3.01 16.36
CA LEU A 367 28.77 -4.10 16.97
C LEU A 367 27.93 -4.91 15.98
N LYS A 368 27.56 -4.32 14.84
CA LYS A 368 26.76 -4.98 13.79
C LYS A 368 27.62 -5.71 12.75
N SER A 369 28.91 -5.42 12.68
CA SER A 369 29.85 -6.08 11.78
C SER A 369 30.48 -7.28 12.48
N SER A 370 30.22 -8.49 11.98
CA SER A 370 30.68 -9.74 12.56
C SER A 370 32.21 -9.85 12.56
N LEU A 371 32.88 -9.71 13.71
CA LEU A 371 34.27 -10.15 13.87
C LEU A 371 34.57 -10.53 15.32
N ASN A 372 34.95 -11.81 15.49
CA ASN A 372 35.56 -12.51 16.64
C ASN A 372 35.17 -12.11 18.07
N HIS A 373 34.59 -13.07 18.79
CA HIS A 373 34.18 -12.98 20.21
C HIS A 373 35.34 -12.59 21.18
N PHE A 374 36.59 -12.82 20.79
CA PHE A 374 37.77 -12.43 21.57
C PHE A 374 38.02 -10.91 21.54
N VAL A 375 37.77 -10.25 20.40
CA VAL A 375 37.91 -8.78 20.24
C VAL A 375 36.78 -8.06 20.97
N TYR A 376 35.59 -8.69 21.01
CA TYR A 376 34.43 -8.22 21.76
C TYR A 376 34.69 -8.10 23.27
N CYS A 377 35.30 -9.11 23.89
CA CYS A 377 35.65 -9.06 25.32
C CYS A 377 36.77 -8.05 25.62
N TRP A 378 37.77 -7.92 24.73
CA TRP A 378 38.86 -6.94 24.92
C TRP A 378 38.32 -5.51 24.94
N LYS A 379 37.55 -5.10 23.93
CA LYS A 379 37.05 -3.72 23.83
C LYS A 379 36.01 -3.35 24.89
N ILE A 380 35.24 -4.32 25.40
CA ILE A 380 34.38 -4.09 26.58
C ILE A 380 35.24 -3.78 27.81
N THR A 381 36.40 -4.43 27.95
CA THR A 381 37.33 -4.19 29.05
C THR A 381 37.94 -2.79 28.93
N GLU A 382 38.29 -2.37 27.72
CA GLU A 382 38.81 -1.03 27.42
C GLU A 382 37.76 0.07 27.72
N VAL A 383 36.52 -0.07 27.24
CA VAL A 383 35.43 0.87 27.58
C VAL A 383 35.13 0.88 29.08
N LYS A 384 35.22 -0.27 29.75
CA LYS A 384 35.02 -0.38 31.20
C LYS A 384 36.15 0.30 31.99
N GLU A 385 37.39 0.23 31.51
CA GLU A 385 38.55 0.95 32.04
C GLU A 385 38.42 2.46 31.80
N THR A 386 38.07 2.91 30.59
CA THR A 386 37.87 4.35 30.31
C THR A 386 36.75 4.97 31.14
N VAL A 387 35.63 4.24 31.33
CA VAL A 387 34.53 4.67 32.20
C VAL A 387 34.98 4.71 33.67
N LYS A 388 35.81 3.75 34.10
CA LYS A 388 36.36 3.71 35.45
C LYS A 388 37.36 4.84 35.70
N GLU A 389 38.23 5.16 34.75
CA GLU A 389 39.15 6.30 34.80
C GLU A 389 38.40 7.63 34.80
N THR A 390 37.37 7.77 33.97
CA THR A 390 36.53 8.98 33.93
C THR A 390 35.76 9.15 35.25
N LEU A 391 35.24 8.05 35.83
CA LEU A 391 34.61 8.07 37.15
C LEU A 391 35.61 8.39 38.26
N GLN A 392 36.84 7.88 38.20
CA GLN A 392 37.89 8.22 39.16
C GLN A 392 38.28 9.71 39.05
N GLN A 393 38.47 10.24 37.85
CA GLN A 393 38.76 11.68 37.66
C GLN A 393 37.64 12.57 38.20
N LEU A 394 36.38 12.20 37.95
CA LEU A 394 35.22 12.95 38.47
C LEU A 394 35.10 12.84 40.00
N LEU A 395 35.33 11.66 40.58
CA LEU A 395 35.26 11.43 42.03
C LEU A 395 36.44 12.05 42.80
N PHE A 396 37.63 12.11 42.20
CA PHE A 396 38.80 12.76 42.82
C PHE A 396 38.77 14.30 42.66
N SER A 397 38.15 14.84 41.61
CA SER A 397 37.94 16.30 41.49
C SER A 397 36.97 16.85 42.55
N SER A 398 36.07 16.01 43.08
CA SER A 398 35.14 16.41 44.14
C SER A 398 35.70 16.31 45.56
N TYR A 399 36.97 15.93 45.72
CA TYR A 399 37.64 15.81 47.02
C TYR A 399 38.79 16.83 47.19
N SER A 400 39.04 17.69 46.19
CA SER A 400 40.05 18.75 46.25
C SER A 400 39.48 20.17 46.15
N GLU A 401 38.18 20.35 46.37
CA GLU A 401 37.54 21.66 46.62
C GLU A 401 36.84 21.70 47.98
#